data_AF-A0A0C9ZZJ0-F1
#
_entry.id   AF-A0A0C9ZZJ0-F1
#
_cell.length_a   1.000
_cell.length_b   1.000
_cell.length_c   1.000
_cell.angle_alpha   90.00
_cell.angle_beta   90.00
_cell.angle_gamma   90.00
#
_symmetry.space_group_name_H-M   'P 1'
#
loop_
_entity.id
_entity.type
_entity.pdbx_description
1 polymer ?
#
loop_
_entity_poly.entity_id
_entity_poly.type
_entity_poly.pdbx_seq_one_letter_code
_entity_poly.pdbx_strand_id
1 'polypeptide(L)'
;MGALRDLPVELWRPILASLVRSPGVLSSDRQDPFSEVRDIVMLLNRDVKTHSALLLVCKVWHNVVTELTHEHLHLTSAEQVAVIANRFEESRAGRSIKNPLGLCTRRIDLQLSNPSDQCLNALARILRCTPNIEILVNSNYYMALNPAFHITPPQAQTRTEIIDALIETCSRSLRRVEWTSNEYPSWSDLMRVLRTATGITSLTLANIYGNLTERPSHYLTLPNLKTLVLGDSPSFSHASLGNVPLNAFLTMLAKSPEQLPSLQRLEGFSPFSPDFLRTHGSKVRIVRTVAFTPLLHEIIATCPNLDTFVTIFPHHILDLLSHPSLKRIGIFPISEDPVGVPQPIFSAYIMKPLEDLLCQIDESQLPKLTQVRIRNIGTLANITEHPLFLQRWWKRWDSRGVRFDDKDGQPFNLVYSGNDSVLDSVRRP
;
A
#
# COMPACT_ATOMS: atom_id res chain seq x y z
N MET A 1 36.94 16.14 -20.83
CA MET A 1 36.16 16.07 -19.56
C MET A 1 35.46 17.37 -19.17
N GLY A 2 35.59 18.50 -19.91
CA GLY A 2 34.96 19.78 -19.53
C GLY A 2 33.43 19.84 -19.65
N ALA A 3 32.85 19.23 -20.69
CA ALA A 3 31.46 19.44 -21.07
C ALA A 3 30.38 19.03 -20.04
N LEU A 4 30.69 18.11 -19.11
CA LEU A 4 29.71 17.68 -18.10
C LEU A 4 29.60 18.67 -16.94
N ARG A 5 30.71 19.30 -16.51
CA ARG A 5 30.70 20.21 -15.35
C ARG A 5 29.88 21.48 -15.61
N ASP A 6 29.82 21.88 -16.87
CA ASP A 6 29.15 23.11 -17.31
C ASP A 6 27.68 22.90 -17.68
N LEU A 7 27.13 21.70 -17.41
CA LEU A 7 25.71 21.46 -17.63
C LEU A 7 24.86 22.33 -16.69
N PRO A 8 23.79 22.98 -17.20
CA PRO A 8 22.88 23.77 -16.39
C PRO A 8 22.17 22.91 -15.32
N VAL A 9 21.80 23.52 -14.20
CA VAL A 9 21.21 22.82 -13.04
C VAL A 9 19.89 22.13 -13.39
N GLU A 10 19.17 22.67 -14.36
CA GLU A 10 17.93 22.15 -14.90
C GLU A 10 18.10 20.77 -15.56
N LEU A 11 19.28 20.49 -16.13
CA LEU A 11 19.63 19.19 -16.69
C LEU A 11 20.17 18.23 -15.61
N TRP A 12 20.89 18.74 -14.61
CA TRP A 12 21.37 17.92 -13.49
C TRP A 12 20.24 17.44 -12.59
N ARG A 13 19.22 18.27 -12.34
CA ARG A 13 18.13 17.94 -11.42
C ARG A 13 17.41 16.62 -11.76
N PRO A 14 16.94 16.35 -12.99
CA PRO A 14 16.29 15.08 -13.31
C PRO A 14 17.23 13.87 -13.18
N ILE A 15 18.51 14.03 -13.52
CA ILE A 15 19.53 12.98 -13.36
C ILE A 15 19.70 12.66 -11.87
N LEU A 16 19.96 13.68 -11.05
CA LEU A 16 20.10 13.53 -9.60
C LEU A 16 18.82 12.99 -8.96
N ALA A 17 17.64 13.43 -9.43
CA ALA A 17 16.37 12.90 -8.96
C ALA A 17 16.21 11.40 -9.25
N SER A 18 16.67 10.91 -10.41
CA SER A 18 16.63 9.47 -10.73
C SER A 18 17.61 8.64 -9.90
N LEU A 19 18.67 9.26 -9.38
CA LEU A 19 19.65 8.63 -8.50
C LEU A 19 19.22 8.66 -7.02
N VAL A 20 18.52 9.72 -6.60
CA VAL A 20 18.14 9.95 -5.19
C VAL A 20 16.73 9.43 -4.88
N ARG A 21 15.79 9.52 -5.82
CA ARG A 21 14.39 9.14 -5.60
C ARG A 21 14.17 7.69 -6.01
N SER A 22 13.43 6.97 -5.18
CA SER A 22 12.83 5.70 -5.58
C SER A 22 11.63 5.95 -6.51
N PRO A 23 11.53 5.25 -7.67
CA PRO A 23 10.37 5.38 -8.55
C PRO A 23 9.05 5.16 -7.82
N GLY A 24 8.08 6.07 -8.02
CA GLY A 24 6.75 5.99 -7.42
C GLY A 24 6.66 6.38 -5.95
N VAL A 25 7.76 6.72 -5.27
CA VAL A 25 7.74 7.05 -3.83
C VAL A 25 6.87 8.29 -3.52
N LEU A 26 6.82 9.25 -4.45
CA LEU A 26 6.00 10.46 -4.33
C LEU A 26 4.62 10.32 -5.01
N SER A 27 4.23 9.10 -5.41
CA SER A 27 2.90 8.86 -5.97
C SER A 27 1.84 8.88 -4.87
N SER A 28 0.90 9.82 -4.96
CA SER A 28 -0.28 9.83 -4.09
C SER A 28 -1.26 8.71 -4.42
N ASP A 29 -1.29 8.27 -5.67
CA ASP A 29 -2.10 7.12 -6.09
C ASP A 29 -1.43 5.83 -5.60
N ARG A 30 -2.25 4.92 -5.04
CA ARG A 30 -1.80 3.58 -4.65
C ARG A 30 -1.45 2.79 -5.90
N GLN A 31 -0.27 2.16 -5.91
CA GLN A 31 0.23 1.42 -7.07
C GLN A 31 -0.70 0.26 -7.44
N ASP A 32 -0.86 0.04 -8.74
CA ASP A 32 -1.61 -1.10 -9.25
C ASP A 32 -1.01 -2.41 -8.70
N PRO A 33 -1.81 -3.32 -8.11
CA PRO A 33 -1.31 -4.60 -7.62
C PRO A 33 -0.61 -5.47 -8.68
N PHE A 34 -0.82 -5.17 -9.97
CA PHE A 34 -0.17 -5.82 -11.11
C PHE A 34 1.02 -5.03 -11.69
N SER A 35 1.36 -3.87 -11.13
CA SER A 35 2.57 -3.16 -11.55
C SER A 35 3.83 -3.96 -11.22
N GLU A 36 4.88 -3.79 -12.02
CA GLU A 36 6.19 -4.46 -11.84
C GLU A 36 7.00 -3.90 -10.65
N VAL A 37 6.39 -3.02 -9.84
CA VAL A 37 7.14 -2.18 -8.92
C VAL A 37 7.71 -3.02 -7.77
N ARG A 38 9.04 -3.02 -7.75
CA ARG A 38 9.93 -3.64 -6.76
C ARG A 38 9.61 -3.14 -5.35
N ASP A 39 9.63 -4.05 -4.38
CA ASP A 39 9.42 -3.76 -2.96
C ASP A 39 10.18 -2.50 -2.52
N ILE A 40 9.44 -1.41 -2.28
CA ILE A 40 9.95 -0.08 -1.88
C ILE A 40 10.89 -0.20 -0.67
N VAL A 41 10.65 -1.20 0.19
CA VAL A 41 11.44 -1.50 1.39
C VAL A 41 12.90 -1.84 1.06
N MET A 42 13.19 -2.49 -0.08
CA MET A 42 14.57 -2.85 -0.43
C MET A 42 15.41 -1.67 -0.95
N LEU A 43 14.77 -0.58 -1.39
CA LEU A 43 15.48 0.56 -1.99
C LEU A 43 16.00 1.56 -0.94
N LEU A 44 15.31 1.70 0.20
CA LEU A 44 15.65 2.69 1.22
C LEU A 44 17.04 2.48 1.85
N ASN A 45 17.46 1.23 2.04
CA ASN A 45 18.77 0.93 2.66
C ASN A 45 19.96 1.04 1.71
N ARG A 46 19.75 1.06 0.38
CA ARG A 46 20.86 1.03 -0.59
C ARG A 46 21.48 2.40 -0.87
N ASP A 47 20.88 3.49 -0.41
CA ASP A 47 21.12 4.80 -1.04
C ASP A 47 21.89 5.85 -0.21
N VAL A 48 22.12 5.62 1.09
CA VAL A 48 22.79 6.61 1.96
C VAL A 48 24.23 6.92 1.48
N LYS A 49 24.96 5.91 0.98
CA LYS A 49 26.31 6.08 0.46
C LYS A 49 26.31 6.91 -0.83
N THR A 50 25.38 6.64 -1.74
CA THR A 50 25.21 7.38 -2.98
C THR A 50 24.87 8.84 -2.67
N HIS A 51 23.90 9.08 -1.79
CA HIS A 51 23.51 10.44 -1.39
C HIS A 51 24.67 11.22 -0.79
N SER A 52 25.42 10.59 0.12
CA SER A 52 26.61 11.19 0.74
C SER A 52 27.67 11.55 -0.29
N ALA A 53 27.94 10.66 -1.26
CA ALA A 53 28.89 10.94 -2.32
C ALA A 53 28.43 12.11 -3.22
N LEU A 54 27.15 12.15 -3.59
CA LEU A 54 26.58 13.23 -4.41
C LEU A 54 26.62 14.59 -3.70
N LEU A 55 26.39 14.62 -2.39
CA LEU A 55 26.47 15.85 -1.56
C LEU A 55 27.88 16.45 -1.50
N LEU A 56 28.92 15.66 -1.77
CA LEU A 56 30.33 16.06 -1.69
C LEU A 56 30.91 16.51 -3.05
N VAL A 57 30.16 16.39 -4.15
CA VAL A 57 30.68 16.70 -5.51
C VAL A 57 30.94 18.19 -5.69
N CYS A 58 29.92 19.03 -5.50
CA CYS A 58 30.03 20.48 -5.60
C CYS A 58 28.85 21.17 -4.90
N LYS A 59 28.91 22.49 -4.69
CA LYS A 59 27.86 23.26 -4.01
C LYS A 59 26.50 23.19 -4.70
N VAL A 60 26.46 23.14 -6.04
CA VAL A 60 25.20 23.05 -6.79
C VAL A 60 24.52 21.70 -6.56
N TRP A 61 25.29 20.60 -6.68
CA TRP A 61 24.79 19.26 -6.40
C TRP A 61 24.38 19.11 -4.95
N HIS A 62 25.18 19.65 -4.03
CA HIS A 62 24.85 19.66 -2.60
C HIS A 62 23.46 20.25 -2.35
N ASN A 63 23.16 21.41 -2.93
CA ASN A 63 21.86 22.06 -2.76
C ASN A 63 20.72 21.22 -3.36
N VAL A 64 20.89 20.75 -4.61
CA VAL A 64 19.85 19.96 -5.29
C VAL A 64 19.58 18.64 -4.58
N VAL A 65 20.63 17.91 -4.21
CA VAL A 65 20.52 16.63 -3.48
C VAL A 65 19.94 16.87 -2.09
N THR A 66 20.30 17.96 -1.41
CA THR A 66 19.68 18.33 -0.14
C THR A 66 18.17 18.55 -0.31
N GLU A 67 17.72 19.30 -1.31
CA GLU A 67 16.27 19.46 -1.57
C GLU A 67 15.61 18.10 -1.84
N LEU A 68 16.19 17.29 -2.74
CA LEU A 68 15.64 15.99 -3.13
C LEU A 68 15.53 14.99 -1.98
N THR A 69 16.55 14.94 -1.10
CA THR A 69 16.55 14.07 0.09
C THR A 69 15.51 14.48 1.13
N HIS A 70 15.11 15.76 1.18
CA HIS A 70 14.06 16.21 2.09
C HIS A 70 12.64 16.12 1.50
N GLU A 71 12.49 15.73 0.22
CA GLU A 71 11.17 15.49 -0.37
C GLU A 71 10.46 14.28 0.24
N HIS A 72 11.21 13.29 0.72
CA HIS A 72 10.70 12.10 1.41
C HIS A 72 11.45 11.90 2.72
N LEU A 73 10.73 12.02 3.83
CA LEU A 73 11.26 11.73 5.16
C LEU A 73 10.78 10.37 5.62
N HIS A 74 11.70 9.51 6.05
CA HIS A 74 11.39 8.26 6.77
C HIS A 74 11.93 8.39 8.19
N LEU A 75 11.02 8.51 9.15
CA LEU A 75 11.34 8.79 10.55
C LEU A 75 11.10 7.54 11.40
N THR A 76 12.19 6.94 11.88
CA THR A 76 12.16 5.67 12.62
C THR A 76 12.62 5.80 14.07
N SER A 77 13.13 6.96 14.49
CA SER A 77 13.55 7.21 15.87
C SER A 77 13.20 8.61 16.37
N ALA A 78 13.07 8.77 17.69
CA ALA A 78 12.80 10.06 18.31
C ALA A 78 13.93 11.09 18.10
N GLU A 79 15.18 10.62 18.03
CA GLU A 79 16.33 11.47 17.74
C GLU A 79 16.23 12.07 16.34
N GLN A 80 15.91 11.26 15.32
CA GLN A 80 15.71 11.75 13.95
C GLN A 80 14.60 12.80 13.89
N VAL A 81 13.47 12.55 14.56
CA VAL A 81 12.36 13.51 14.62
C VAL A 81 12.82 14.83 15.25
N ALA A 82 13.55 14.79 16.36
CA ALA A 82 14.06 15.99 17.01
C ALA A 82 15.06 16.77 16.14
N VAL A 83 16.01 16.08 15.51
CA VAL A 83 17.01 16.69 14.61
C VAL A 83 16.33 17.34 13.41
N ILE A 84 15.38 16.66 12.77
CA ILE A 84 14.65 17.20 11.61
C ILE A 84 13.78 18.40 12.02
N ALA A 85 13.09 18.33 13.17
CA ALA A 85 12.31 19.45 13.68
C ALA A 85 13.16 20.71 13.86
N ASN A 86 14.30 20.60 14.54
CA ASN A 86 15.22 21.72 14.75
C ASN A 86 15.77 22.24 13.43
N ARG A 87 16.21 21.34 12.53
CA ARG A 87 16.75 21.71 11.21
C ARG A 87 15.72 22.47 10.36
N PHE A 88 14.45 22.07 10.40
CA PHE A 88 13.39 22.74 9.64
C PHE A 88 13.12 24.13 10.16
N GLU A 89 13.04 24.31 11.47
CA GLU A 89 12.86 25.62 12.10
C GLU A 89 14.05 26.54 11.88
N GLU A 90 15.28 26.04 12.01
CA GLU A 90 16.50 26.77 11.70
C GLU A 90 16.54 27.21 10.23
N SER A 91 16.17 26.32 9.30
CA SER A 91 16.11 26.64 7.88
C SER A 91 15.06 27.70 7.55
N ARG A 92 13.99 27.78 8.36
CA ARG A 92 12.93 28.79 8.24
C ARG A 92 13.35 30.13 8.84
N ALA A 93 14.13 30.13 9.91
CA ALA A 93 14.63 31.34 10.56
C ALA A 93 15.86 31.95 9.85
N GLY A 94 16.67 31.11 9.19
CA GLY A 94 17.87 31.52 8.49
C GLY A 94 17.61 32.38 7.26
N ARG A 95 18.25 33.55 7.18
CA ARG A 95 18.15 34.45 6.01
C ARG A 95 18.93 33.95 4.77
N SER A 96 19.73 32.90 4.88
CA SER A 96 20.70 32.50 3.85
C SER A 96 20.19 31.46 2.85
N ILE A 97 19.20 30.64 3.22
CA ILE A 97 18.63 29.63 2.33
C ILE A 97 17.39 30.21 1.69
N LYS A 98 17.37 30.28 0.35
CA LYS A 98 16.23 30.86 -0.41
C LYS A 98 14.91 30.13 -0.15
N ASN A 99 14.96 28.83 0.20
CA ASN A 99 13.80 27.99 0.46
C ASN A 99 13.98 27.20 1.78
N PRO A 100 13.11 27.38 2.78
CA PRO A 100 13.07 26.53 3.97
C PRO A 100 12.92 25.05 3.57
N LEU A 101 13.66 24.16 4.23
CA LEU A 101 13.74 22.75 3.83
C LEU A 101 12.38 22.03 3.92
N GLY A 102 11.53 22.42 4.88
CA GLY A 102 10.20 21.84 5.02
C GLY A 102 9.27 22.13 3.83
N LEU A 103 9.54 23.16 3.02
CA LEU A 103 8.78 23.41 1.78
C LEU A 103 9.06 22.36 0.70
N CYS A 104 10.19 21.67 0.77
CA CYS A 104 10.54 20.60 -0.15
C CYS A 104 9.84 19.28 0.21
N THR A 105 9.44 19.08 1.47
CA THR A 105 8.84 17.82 1.93
C THR A 105 7.47 17.57 1.31
N ARG A 106 7.37 16.44 0.61
CA ARG A 106 6.13 15.96 -0.04
C ARG A 106 5.62 14.67 0.58
N ARG A 107 6.47 13.87 1.21
CA ARG A 107 6.08 12.62 1.88
C ARG A 107 6.77 12.46 3.23
N ILE A 108 6.00 12.02 4.23
CA ILE A 108 6.52 11.60 5.53
C ILE A 108 6.00 10.20 5.86
N ASP A 109 6.93 9.29 6.11
CA ASP A 109 6.66 7.95 6.61
C ASP A 109 7.13 7.85 8.06
N LEU A 110 6.22 7.55 8.98
CA LEU A 110 6.46 7.42 10.41
C LEU A 110 6.45 5.96 10.80
N GLN A 111 7.51 5.50 11.48
CA GLN A 111 7.62 4.14 12.00
C GLN A 111 8.32 4.17 13.36
N LEU A 112 7.73 4.90 14.30
CA LEU A 112 8.27 5.09 15.64
C LEU A 112 7.75 4.00 16.58
N SER A 113 8.65 3.41 17.38
CA SER A 113 8.28 2.46 18.43
C SER A 113 8.07 3.19 19.76
N ASN A 114 6.87 3.10 20.34
CA ASN A 114 6.49 3.74 21.60
C ASN A 114 6.92 5.24 21.68
N PRO A 115 6.52 6.09 20.72
CA PRO A 115 6.98 7.49 20.71
C PRO A 115 6.56 8.23 21.98
N SER A 116 7.51 8.93 22.61
CA SER A 116 7.26 9.77 23.77
C SER A 116 6.54 11.07 23.40
N ASP A 117 5.96 11.76 24.37
CA ASP A 117 5.29 13.05 24.16
C ASP A 117 6.22 14.11 23.55
N GLN A 118 7.49 14.13 23.96
CA GLN A 118 8.49 15.02 23.37
C GLN A 118 8.72 14.72 21.89
N CYS A 119 8.75 13.44 21.51
CA CYS A 119 8.86 13.01 20.12
C CYS A 119 7.63 13.46 19.31
N LEU A 120 6.43 13.24 19.83
CA LEU A 120 5.17 13.62 19.17
C LEU A 120 5.04 15.15 19.03
N ASN A 121 5.51 15.91 20.02
CA ASN A 121 5.60 17.37 19.93
C ASN A 121 6.60 17.84 18.86
N ALA A 122 7.75 17.18 18.74
CA ALA A 122 8.71 17.45 17.67
C ALA A 122 8.14 17.09 16.29
N LEU A 123 7.36 16.02 16.17
CA LEU A 123 6.65 15.67 14.94
C LEU A 123 5.62 16.73 14.55
N ALA A 124 4.83 17.24 15.50
CA ALA A 124 3.91 18.36 15.23
C ALA A 124 4.65 19.61 14.73
N ARG A 125 5.86 19.89 15.25
CA ARG A 125 6.73 20.99 14.75
C ARG A 125 7.20 20.75 13.31
N ILE A 126 7.57 19.51 12.96
CA ILE A 126 7.89 19.15 11.56
C ILE A 126 6.69 19.46 10.66
N LEU A 127 5.49 18.98 11.01
CA LEU A 127 4.29 19.18 10.19
C LEU A 127 3.95 20.67 9.98
N ARG A 128 4.15 21.50 11.00
CA ARG A 128 3.98 22.97 10.90
C ARG A 128 5.00 23.65 9.97
N CYS A 129 6.06 22.94 9.57
CA CYS A 129 7.05 23.42 8.62
C CYS A 129 6.87 22.82 7.21
N THR A 130 5.92 21.89 7.01
CA THR A 130 5.76 21.15 5.74
C THR A 130 4.41 21.39 5.06
N PRO A 131 4.11 22.61 4.58
CA PRO A 131 2.83 22.93 3.96
C PRO A 131 2.59 22.23 2.61
N ASN A 132 3.63 21.63 2.01
CA ASN A 132 3.55 20.94 0.71
C ASN A 132 3.47 19.41 0.85
N ILE A 133 3.24 18.89 2.05
CA ILE A 133 3.11 17.43 2.24
C ILE A 133 1.87 16.90 1.51
N GLU A 134 2.08 15.90 0.66
CA GLU A 134 1.04 15.23 -0.11
C GLU A 134 0.70 13.87 0.48
N ILE A 135 1.68 13.21 1.10
CA ILE A 135 1.58 11.82 1.58
C ILE A 135 2.02 11.77 3.05
N LEU A 136 1.15 11.31 3.92
CA LEU A 136 1.47 10.97 5.30
C LEU A 136 1.17 9.48 5.52
N VAL A 137 2.19 8.71 5.90
CA VAL A 137 2.05 7.31 6.31
C VAL A 137 2.40 7.21 7.78
N ASN A 138 1.43 6.91 8.63
CA ASN A 138 1.62 6.65 10.05
C ASN A 138 1.60 5.13 10.32
N SER A 139 2.78 4.57 10.57
CA SER A 139 3.01 3.18 10.98
C SER A 139 3.66 3.12 12.37
N ASN A 140 3.39 4.09 13.24
CA ASN A 140 3.86 4.06 14.62
C ASN A 140 3.27 2.85 15.35
N TYR A 141 4.10 2.23 16.19
CA TYR A 141 3.74 1.00 16.86
C TYR A 141 3.98 1.07 18.37
N TYR A 142 2.99 0.63 19.14
CA TYR A 142 3.04 0.58 20.60
C TYR A 142 3.14 -0.86 21.09
N MET A 143 4.18 -1.15 21.88
CA MET A 143 4.42 -2.46 22.48
C MET A 143 3.91 -2.49 23.91
N ALA A 144 3.36 -3.63 24.34
CA ALA A 144 3.07 -3.85 25.75
C ALA A 144 4.40 -3.87 26.55
N LEU A 145 4.44 -3.13 27.67
CA LEU A 145 5.63 -3.04 28.54
C LEU A 145 6.01 -4.38 29.20
N ASN A 146 5.07 -5.34 29.25
CA ASN A 146 5.30 -6.65 29.84
C ASN A 146 5.13 -7.77 28.80
N PRO A 147 6.23 -8.39 28.32
CA PRO A 147 6.18 -9.47 27.34
C PRO A 147 5.60 -10.78 27.88
N ALA A 148 5.42 -10.91 29.22
CA ALA A 148 4.84 -12.11 29.82
C ALA A 148 3.36 -12.30 29.48
N PHE A 149 2.71 -11.26 28.96
CA PHE A 149 1.34 -11.34 28.49
C PHE A 149 1.34 -11.33 26.96
N HIS A 150 0.88 -12.42 26.34
CA HIS A 150 0.58 -12.52 24.91
C HIS A 150 -0.60 -11.61 24.48
N ILE A 151 -0.75 -10.45 25.11
CA ILE A 151 -1.86 -9.52 24.90
C ILE A 151 -1.62 -8.75 23.61
N THR A 152 -2.69 -8.66 22.83
CA THR A 152 -2.80 -7.79 21.65
C THR A 152 -2.14 -6.43 21.90
N PRO A 153 -1.31 -5.92 20.98
CA PRO A 153 -0.64 -4.64 21.15
C PRO A 153 -1.66 -3.54 21.52
N PRO A 154 -1.37 -2.70 22.53
CA PRO A 154 -2.32 -1.68 22.95
C PRO A 154 -2.64 -0.75 21.78
N GLN A 155 -3.91 -0.40 21.63
CA GLN A 155 -4.30 0.63 20.68
C GLN A 155 -3.91 1.99 21.26
N ALA A 156 -3.31 2.84 20.43
CA ALA A 156 -2.97 4.21 20.78
C ALA A 156 -3.74 5.19 19.91
N GLN A 157 -4.02 6.37 20.48
CA GLN A 157 -4.63 7.47 19.75
C GLN A 157 -3.54 8.37 19.17
N THR A 158 -3.65 8.73 17.90
CA THR A 158 -2.85 9.82 17.33
C THR A 158 -3.13 11.11 18.11
N ARG A 159 -2.06 11.72 18.62
CA ARG A 159 -2.14 12.97 19.39
C ARG A 159 -2.88 14.06 18.59
N THR A 160 -3.82 14.74 19.24
CA THR A 160 -4.63 15.79 18.62
C THR A 160 -3.75 16.94 18.11
N GLU A 161 -2.62 17.22 18.75
CA GLU A 161 -1.67 18.25 18.30
C GLU A 161 -1.05 17.94 16.93
N ILE A 162 -0.88 16.66 16.60
CA ILE A 162 -0.42 16.20 15.28
C ILE A 162 -1.53 16.41 14.25
N ILE A 163 -2.76 16.07 14.61
CA ILE A 163 -3.96 16.27 13.79
C ILE A 163 -4.17 17.75 13.49
N ASP A 164 -4.04 18.61 14.50
CA ASP A 164 -4.18 20.06 14.37
C ASP A 164 -3.10 20.62 13.43
N ALA A 165 -1.84 20.23 13.60
CA ALA A 165 -0.76 20.63 12.71
C ALA A 165 -1.01 20.21 11.25
N LEU A 166 -1.54 19.00 11.04
CA LEU A 166 -1.90 18.49 9.72
C LEU A 166 -3.03 19.33 9.08
N ILE A 167 -4.09 19.62 9.84
CA ILE A 167 -5.24 20.41 9.37
C ILE A 167 -4.81 21.84 9.03
N GLU A 168 -4.09 22.49 9.94
CA GLU A 168 -3.71 23.91 9.83
C GLU A 168 -2.71 24.16 8.72
N THR A 169 -1.73 23.26 8.56
CA THR A 169 -0.58 23.51 7.66
C THR A 169 -0.69 22.74 6.35
N CYS A 170 -1.24 21.53 6.38
CA CYS A 170 -1.08 20.54 5.31
C CYS A 170 -2.36 20.23 4.53
N SER A 171 -3.54 20.62 5.05
CA SER A 171 -4.84 20.19 4.52
C SER A 171 -5.04 20.44 3.02
N ARG A 172 -4.44 21.50 2.47
CA ARG A 172 -4.58 21.88 1.05
C ARG A 172 -3.77 21.00 0.10
N SER A 173 -2.59 20.56 0.54
CA SER A 173 -1.64 19.76 -0.24
C SER A 173 -1.86 18.26 -0.05
N LEU A 174 -2.43 17.84 1.08
CA LEU A 174 -2.62 16.44 1.41
C LEU A 174 -3.46 15.71 0.35
N ARG A 175 -2.94 14.56 -0.11
CA ARG A 175 -3.56 13.70 -1.13
C ARG A 175 -3.69 12.25 -0.67
N ARG A 176 -2.80 11.77 0.19
CA ARG A 176 -2.82 10.39 0.71
C ARG A 176 -2.52 10.39 2.19
N VAL A 177 -3.36 9.69 2.94
CA VAL A 177 -3.17 9.50 4.39
C VAL A 177 -3.35 8.04 4.74
N GLU A 178 -2.40 7.50 5.49
CA GLU A 178 -2.43 6.11 5.91
C GLU A 178 -2.17 6.01 7.42
N TRP A 179 -3.02 5.27 8.11
CA TRP A 179 -2.77 4.79 9.47
C TRP A 179 -2.81 3.27 9.42
N THR A 180 -1.64 2.62 9.49
CA THR A 180 -1.47 1.20 9.12
C THR A 180 -1.03 0.30 10.29
N SER A 181 -0.70 0.88 11.43
CA SER A 181 -0.26 0.18 12.65
C SER A 181 -1.21 0.51 13.81
N ASN A 182 -0.86 0.23 15.06
CA ASN A 182 -1.78 0.39 16.20
C ASN A 182 -1.91 1.81 16.78
N GLU A 183 -1.45 2.84 16.06
CA GLU A 183 -1.78 4.25 16.34
C GLU A 183 -2.84 4.76 15.35
N TYR A 184 -4.01 5.14 15.85
CA TYR A 184 -5.15 5.54 15.02
C TYR A 184 -5.67 6.92 15.40
N PRO A 185 -6.23 7.70 14.46
CA PRO A 185 -6.94 8.91 14.82
C PRO A 185 -8.22 8.54 15.58
N SER A 186 -8.66 9.42 16.48
CA SER A 186 -10.02 9.32 17.02
C SER A 186 -11.05 9.57 15.91
N TRP A 187 -12.30 9.16 16.13
CA TRP A 187 -13.37 9.42 15.17
C TRP A 187 -13.52 10.93 14.86
N SER A 188 -13.53 11.77 15.89
CA SER A 188 -13.66 13.23 15.75
C SER A 188 -12.49 13.81 14.97
N ASP A 189 -11.26 13.42 15.29
CA ASP A 189 -10.05 13.86 14.60
C ASP A 189 -10.05 13.43 13.12
N LEU A 190 -10.41 12.18 12.83
CA LEU A 190 -10.54 11.69 11.47
C LEU A 190 -11.57 12.53 10.68
N MET A 191 -12.75 12.79 11.25
CA MET A 191 -13.76 13.62 10.60
C MET A 191 -13.28 15.05 10.35
N ARG A 192 -12.51 15.63 11.27
CA ARG A 192 -11.90 16.95 11.08
C ARG A 192 -10.93 16.94 9.89
N VAL A 193 -10.01 15.98 9.86
CA VAL A 193 -9.05 15.82 8.73
C VAL A 193 -9.80 15.67 7.40
N LEU A 194 -10.75 14.75 7.32
CA LEU A 194 -11.46 14.43 6.09
C LEU A 194 -12.35 15.58 5.58
N ARG A 195 -12.88 16.43 6.47
CA ARG A 195 -13.66 17.62 6.08
C ARG A 195 -12.79 18.78 5.63
N THR A 196 -11.60 18.96 6.22
CA THR A 196 -10.70 20.05 5.83
C THR A 196 -9.86 19.70 4.60
N ALA A 197 -9.34 18.47 4.53
CA ALA A 197 -8.46 18.01 3.45
C ALA A 197 -9.27 17.40 2.29
N THR A 198 -10.01 18.25 1.58
CA THR A 198 -10.90 17.84 0.48
C THR A 198 -10.17 17.28 -0.75
N GLY A 199 -8.85 17.47 -0.83
CA GLY A 199 -7.99 16.95 -1.88
C GLY A 199 -7.55 15.48 -1.68
N ILE A 200 -7.97 14.81 -0.61
CA ILE A 200 -7.59 13.41 -0.36
C ILE A 200 -8.10 12.50 -1.50
N THR A 201 -7.17 11.75 -2.08
CA THR A 201 -7.36 10.79 -3.16
C THR A 201 -7.22 9.34 -2.71
N SER A 202 -6.45 9.10 -1.64
CA SER A 202 -6.23 7.77 -1.06
C SER A 202 -6.31 7.83 0.45
N LEU A 203 -7.11 6.95 1.05
CA LEU A 203 -7.26 6.81 2.50
C LEU A 203 -7.04 5.36 2.89
N THR A 204 -6.11 5.12 3.81
CA THR A 204 -5.85 3.81 4.41
C THR A 204 -6.04 3.89 5.91
N LEU A 205 -6.92 3.06 6.47
CA LEU A 205 -7.23 3.01 7.90
C LEU A 205 -7.22 1.57 8.40
N ALA A 206 -6.23 1.21 9.20
CA ALA A 206 -6.21 -0.08 9.90
C ALA A 206 -7.28 -0.15 11.00
N ASN A 207 -7.52 0.95 11.72
CA ASN A 207 -8.65 1.11 12.64
C ASN A 207 -8.95 2.60 12.91
N ILE A 208 -9.94 2.87 13.77
CA ILE A 208 -10.24 4.20 14.33
C ILE A 208 -10.25 4.05 15.85
N TYR A 209 -9.61 4.98 16.56
CA TYR A 209 -9.51 4.92 18.01
C TYR A 209 -10.84 5.28 18.71
N GLY A 210 -11.20 4.50 19.73
CA GLY A 210 -12.31 4.77 20.63
C GLY A 210 -13.63 4.09 20.27
N ASN A 211 -14.62 4.23 21.15
CA ASN A 211 -15.98 3.72 20.95
C ASN A 211 -16.84 4.73 20.17
N LEU A 212 -17.64 4.24 19.24
CA LEU A 212 -18.65 5.04 18.55
C LEU A 212 -19.81 5.35 19.51
N THR A 213 -19.72 6.44 20.24
CA THR A 213 -20.84 6.94 21.05
C THR A 213 -21.81 7.79 20.22
N GLU A 214 -21.34 8.39 19.13
CA GLU A 214 -22.12 9.32 18.31
C GLU A 214 -22.62 8.66 17.03
N ARG A 215 -23.93 8.79 16.78
CA ARG A 215 -24.48 8.53 15.45
C ARG A 215 -23.94 9.60 14.50
N PRO A 216 -23.27 9.26 13.39
CA PRO A 216 -22.81 10.24 12.44
C PRO A 216 -24.00 10.99 11.83
N SER A 217 -24.24 12.20 12.32
CA SER A 217 -25.36 13.07 11.95
C SER A 217 -25.13 13.77 10.61
N HIS A 218 -23.87 13.94 10.19
CA HIS A 218 -23.52 14.69 9.00
C HIS A 218 -22.99 13.78 7.88
N TYR A 219 -23.44 14.05 6.65
CA TYR A 219 -22.88 13.47 5.45
C TYR A 219 -21.41 13.88 5.31
N LEU A 220 -20.57 12.91 4.96
CA LEU A 220 -19.18 13.15 4.59
C LEU A 220 -19.05 12.94 3.09
N THR A 221 -18.62 13.98 2.38
CA THR A 221 -18.36 13.93 0.94
C THR A 221 -16.87 14.06 0.68
N LEU A 222 -16.30 13.08 -0.01
CA LEU A 222 -14.89 13.00 -0.38
C LEU A 222 -14.81 12.95 -1.91
N PRO A 223 -14.91 14.12 -2.58
CA PRO A 223 -15.12 14.17 -4.03
C PRO A 223 -13.96 13.58 -4.83
N ASN A 224 -12.75 13.65 -4.28
CA ASN A 224 -11.52 13.20 -4.93
C ASN A 224 -11.06 11.80 -4.50
N LEU A 225 -11.73 11.16 -3.55
CA LEU A 225 -11.29 9.87 -3.02
C LEU A 225 -11.45 8.76 -4.08
N LYS A 226 -10.32 8.25 -4.56
CA LYS A 226 -10.24 7.15 -5.54
C LYS A 226 -9.98 5.81 -4.87
N THR A 227 -9.17 5.80 -3.81
CA THR A 227 -8.74 4.58 -3.13
C THR A 227 -9.15 4.61 -1.66
N LEU A 228 -9.86 3.57 -1.24
CA LEU A 228 -10.23 3.34 0.15
C LEU A 228 -9.70 1.98 0.60
N VAL A 229 -8.86 1.97 1.64
CA VAL A 229 -8.29 0.76 2.24
C VAL A 229 -8.68 0.71 3.71
N LEU A 230 -9.36 -0.35 4.13
CA LEU A 230 -9.85 -0.51 5.50
C LEU A 230 -9.37 -1.82 6.13
N GLY A 231 -8.88 -1.73 7.36
CA GLY A 231 -8.26 -2.85 8.09
C GLY A 231 -6.78 -3.03 7.79
N ASP A 232 -6.21 -4.01 8.48
CA ASP A 232 -4.80 -4.34 8.35
C ASP A 232 -4.53 -4.98 6.98
N SER A 233 -3.50 -4.49 6.27
CA SER A 233 -3.05 -5.09 5.01
C SER A 233 -1.52 -5.11 5.00
N PRO A 234 -0.86 -6.29 4.97
CA PRO A 234 -1.35 -7.66 5.08
C PRO A 234 -1.12 -8.24 6.50
N SER A 235 -1.96 -7.90 7.49
CA SER A 235 -1.78 -8.46 8.85
C SER A 235 -3.05 -9.15 9.33
N PHE A 236 -2.93 -10.44 9.64
CA PHE A 236 -4.03 -11.32 10.06
C PHE A 236 -4.28 -11.24 11.56
N SER A 237 -4.56 -10.07 12.08
CA SER A 237 -5.11 -10.00 13.43
C SER A 237 -6.57 -10.50 13.36
N HIS A 238 -6.84 -11.74 13.82
CA HIS A 238 -8.19 -12.31 13.94
C HIS A 238 -9.19 -11.41 14.70
N ALA A 239 -8.71 -10.36 15.35
CA ALA A 239 -9.48 -9.29 15.97
C ALA A 239 -10.36 -8.47 15.00
N SER A 240 -10.19 -8.57 13.67
CA SER A 240 -10.96 -7.74 12.73
C SER A 240 -12.45 -8.08 12.63
N LEU A 241 -12.90 -9.24 13.14
CA LEU A 241 -14.32 -9.68 13.10
C LEU A 241 -15.28 -8.79 13.93
N GLY A 242 -14.77 -7.76 14.60
CA GLY A 242 -15.55 -6.82 15.40
C GLY A 242 -15.10 -5.36 15.27
N ASN A 243 -14.50 -4.94 14.15
CA ASN A 243 -14.11 -3.53 13.93
C ASN A 243 -15.33 -2.62 13.70
N VAL A 244 -16.16 -2.48 14.74
CA VAL A 244 -17.35 -1.61 14.78
C VAL A 244 -17.04 -0.19 14.27
N PRO A 245 -15.89 0.45 14.59
CA PRO A 245 -15.52 1.75 14.06
C PRO A 245 -15.48 1.85 12.54
N LEU A 246 -14.80 0.90 11.87
CA LEU A 246 -14.67 0.89 10.42
C LEU A 246 -15.99 0.55 9.73
N ASN A 247 -16.79 -0.33 10.31
CA ASN A 247 -18.12 -0.63 9.81
C ASN A 247 -19.05 0.59 9.89
N ALA A 248 -19.02 1.35 10.99
CA ALA A 248 -19.81 2.59 11.06
C ALA A 248 -19.33 3.65 10.07
N PHE A 249 -18.02 3.71 9.81
CA PHE A 249 -17.45 4.56 8.76
C PHE A 249 -18.00 4.18 7.38
N LEU A 250 -18.01 2.88 7.03
CA LEU A 250 -18.63 2.40 5.79
C LEU A 250 -20.12 2.70 5.72
N THR A 251 -20.88 2.45 6.80
CA THR A 251 -22.31 2.74 6.87
C THR A 251 -22.59 4.23 6.68
N MET A 252 -21.75 5.12 7.24
CA MET A 252 -21.86 6.56 7.03
C MET A 252 -21.61 6.94 5.57
N LEU A 253 -20.64 6.30 4.91
CA LEU A 253 -20.32 6.53 3.50
C LEU A 253 -21.31 5.89 2.53
N ALA A 254 -22.10 4.90 2.98
CA ALA A 254 -23.09 4.20 2.17
C ALA A 254 -24.40 4.97 1.97
N LYS A 255 -24.58 6.12 2.64
CA LYS A 255 -25.87 6.84 2.64
C LYS A 255 -26.21 7.51 1.30
N SER A 256 -25.21 7.92 0.51
CA SER A 256 -25.42 8.53 -0.79
C SER A 256 -24.30 8.22 -1.78
N PRO A 257 -24.61 7.97 -3.07
CA PRO A 257 -23.60 7.80 -4.11
C PRO A 257 -22.75 9.07 -4.31
N GLU A 258 -23.25 10.24 -3.94
CA GLU A 258 -22.50 11.50 -4.09
C GLU A 258 -21.37 11.64 -3.07
N GLN A 259 -21.34 10.81 -2.02
CA GLN A 259 -20.29 10.88 -0.99
C GLN A 259 -18.92 10.50 -1.53
N LEU A 260 -18.85 9.54 -2.44
CA LEU A 260 -17.61 9.03 -3.02
C LEU A 260 -17.73 8.94 -4.56
N PRO A 261 -17.85 10.06 -5.26
CA PRO A 261 -18.13 10.06 -6.69
C PRO A 261 -16.96 9.51 -7.53
N SER A 262 -15.73 9.61 -7.01
CA SER A 262 -14.50 9.20 -7.70
C SER A 262 -13.95 7.84 -7.26
N LEU A 263 -14.66 7.07 -6.43
CA LEU A 263 -14.16 5.80 -5.89
C LEU A 263 -13.89 4.80 -7.01
N GLN A 264 -12.67 4.25 -7.06
CA GLN A 264 -12.24 3.29 -8.08
C GLN A 264 -11.65 2.03 -7.47
N ARG A 265 -11.08 2.12 -6.26
CA ARG A 265 -10.37 1.03 -5.60
C ARG A 265 -10.85 0.87 -4.17
N LEU A 266 -11.26 -0.36 -3.85
CA LEU A 266 -11.67 -0.77 -2.52
C LEU A 266 -10.77 -1.93 -2.07
N GLU A 267 -10.09 -1.75 -0.95
CA GLU A 267 -9.37 -2.83 -0.30
C GLU A 267 -9.81 -2.93 1.15
N GLY A 268 -9.88 -4.15 1.69
CA GLY A 268 -10.05 -4.29 3.12
C GLY A 268 -10.63 -5.59 3.59
N PHE A 269 -10.91 -5.63 4.88
CA PHE A 269 -11.48 -6.80 5.55
C PHE A 269 -12.95 -6.97 5.19
N SER A 270 -13.30 -8.25 5.11
CA SER A 270 -14.64 -8.70 4.87
C SER A 270 -15.35 -8.96 6.20
N PRO A 271 -16.67 -8.72 6.27
CA PRO A 271 -17.54 -8.30 5.17
C PRO A 271 -17.49 -6.79 4.91
N PHE A 272 -17.40 -6.39 3.64
CA PHE A 272 -17.81 -5.05 3.25
C PHE A 272 -19.29 -4.87 3.58
N SER A 273 -19.74 -3.66 3.90
CA SER A 273 -21.16 -3.42 4.06
C SER A 273 -21.89 -3.65 2.72
N PRO A 274 -22.91 -4.54 2.66
CA PRO A 274 -23.78 -4.70 1.49
C PRO A 274 -24.33 -3.37 0.99
N ASP A 275 -24.74 -2.50 1.90
CA ASP A 275 -25.24 -1.15 1.57
C ASP A 275 -24.17 -0.31 0.88
N PHE A 276 -22.92 -0.38 1.34
CA PHE A 276 -21.82 0.34 0.73
C PHE A 276 -21.57 -0.13 -0.71
N LEU A 277 -21.57 -1.45 -0.92
CA LEU A 277 -21.42 -2.04 -2.25
C LEU A 277 -22.57 -1.68 -3.19
N ARG A 278 -23.81 -1.71 -2.70
CA ARG A 278 -24.98 -1.26 -3.49
C ARG A 278 -24.90 0.21 -3.89
N THR A 279 -24.41 1.07 -2.99
CA THR A 279 -24.31 2.52 -3.24
C THR A 279 -23.14 2.90 -4.15
N HIS A 280 -21.97 2.27 -4.01
CA HIS A 280 -20.74 2.69 -4.69
C HIS A 280 -20.13 1.66 -5.64
N GLY A 281 -20.60 0.42 -5.63
CA GLY A 281 -20.01 -0.70 -6.36
C GLY A 281 -19.89 -0.45 -7.86
N SER A 282 -20.86 0.27 -8.46
CA SER A 282 -20.84 0.64 -9.88
C SER A 282 -19.62 1.46 -10.31
N LYS A 283 -18.91 2.09 -9.39
CA LYS A 283 -17.71 2.90 -9.67
C LYS A 283 -16.42 2.11 -9.47
N VAL A 284 -16.47 1.05 -8.66
CA VAL A 284 -15.32 0.27 -8.25
C VAL A 284 -14.81 -0.55 -9.42
N ARG A 285 -13.49 -0.45 -9.68
CA ARG A 285 -12.76 -1.16 -10.72
C ARG A 285 -11.77 -2.16 -10.15
N ILE A 286 -11.27 -1.92 -8.93
CA ILE A 286 -10.31 -2.77 -8.25
C ILE A 286 -10.85 -3.14 -6.88
N VAL A 287 -10.97 -4.44 -6.61
CA VAL A 287 -11.29 -4.95 -5.28
C VAL A 287 -10.16 -5.86 -4.81
N ARG A 288 -9.68 -5.62 -3.59
CA ARG A 288 -8.80 -6.54 -2.86
C ARG A 288 -9.44 -6.97 -1.55
N THR A 289 -9.66 -8.26 -1.37
CA THR A 289 -10.16 -8.82 -0.10
C THR A 289 -8.98 -9.23 0.75
N VAL A 290 -8.87 -8.77 2.00
CA VAL A 290 -7.73 -9.16 2.87
C VAL A 290 -7.99 -10.45 3.65
N ALA A 291 -9.22 -10.98 3.63
CA ALA A 291 -9.62 -12.22 4.30
C ALA A 291 -10.77 -12.88 3.54
N PHE A 292 -11.15 -14.10 3.95
CA PHE A 292 -12.34 -14.80 3.45
C PHE A 292 -13.54 -13.86 3.40
N THR A 293 -14.21 -13.81 2.26
CA THR A 293 -15.42 -13.01 2.09
C THR A 293 -16.61 -13.85 1.67
N PRO A 294 -17.66 -13.94 2.51
CA PRO A 294 -18.91 -14.53 2.08
C PRO A 294 -19.65 -13.62 1.08
N LEU A 295 -19.21 -12.38 0.89
CA LEU A 295 -19.83 -11.39 0.02
C LEU A 295 -19.24 -11.37 -1.39
N LEU A 296 -18.48 -12.38 -1.79
CA LEU A 296 -17.90 -12.45 -3.13
C LEU A 296 -18.97 -12.31 -4.21
N HIS A 297 -20.09 -13.05 -4.09
CA HIS A 297 -21.23 -12.93 -4.98
C HIS A 297 -21.79 -11.52 -5.05
N GLU A 298 -21.89 -10.85 -3.91
CA GLU A 298 -22.40 -9.49 -3.84
C GLU A 298 -21.43 -8.49 -4.48
N ILE A 299 -20.13 -8.63 -4.26
CA ILE A 299 -19.10 -7.82 -4.95
C ILE A 299 -19.24 -7.97 -6.47
N ILE A 300 -19.33 -9.21 -6.96
CA ILE A 300 -19.45 -9.50 -8.40
C ILE A 300 -20.76 -8.94 -8.96
N ALA A 301 -21.87 -9.03 -8.22
CA ALA A 301 -23.17 -8.53 -8.65
C ALA A 301 -23.26 -6.98 -8.63
N THR A 302 -22.63 -6.33 -7.64
CA THR A 302 -22.76 -4.88 -7.42
C THR A 302 -21.66 -4.05 -8.07
N CYS A 303 -20.57 -4.68 -8.52
CA CYS A 303 -19.43 -4.02 -9.19
C CYS A 303 -19.35 -4.35 -10.69
N PRO A 304 -20.31 -3.93 -11.53
CA PRO A 304 -20.33 -4.27 -12.97
C PRO A 304 -19.12 -3.76 -13.77
N ASN A 305 -18.36 -2.81 -13.22
CA ASN A 305 -17.14 -2.25 -13.81
C ASN A 305 -15.86 -2.83 -13.21
N LEU A 306 -15.94 -3.92 -12.44
CA LEU A 306 -14.79 -4.59 -11.83
C LEU A 306 -13.85 -5.09 -12.94
N ASP A 307 -12.65 -4.54 -12.96
CA ASP A 307 -11.57 -4.86 -13.91
C ASP A 307 -10.53 -5.78 -13.26
N THR A 308 -10.28 -5.59 -11.97
CA THR A 308 -9.25 -6.29 -11.22
C THR A 308 -9.79 -6.80 -9.89
N PHE A 309 -9.62 -8.10 -9.66
CA PHE A 309 -9.96 -8.74 -8.39
C PHE A 309 -8.71 -9.37 -7.78
N VAL A 310 -8.42 -9.04 -6.53
CA VAL A 310 -7.30 -9.61 -5.77
C VAL A 310 -7.84 -10.34 -4.55
N THR A 311 -7.51 -11.62 -4.46
CA THR A 311 -7.91 -12.52 -3.37
C THR A 311 -6.70 -12.93 -2.54
N ILE A 312 -6.91 -13.18 -1.24
CA ILE A 312 -5.86 -13.64 -0.33
C ILE A 312 -5.97 -15.13 -0.07
N PHE A 313 -4.95 -15.87 -0.49
CA PHE A 313 -4.84 -17.32 -0.37
C PHE A 313 -4.29 -17.74 1.00
N PRO A 314 -4.79 -18.83 1.65
CA PRO A 314 -5.61 -19.93 1.12
C PRO A 314 -7.13 -19.81 1.36
N HIS A 315 -7.61 -18.68 1.86
CA HIS A 315 -8.90 -18.66 2.56
C HIS A 315 -10.15 -18.63 1.66
N HIS A 316 -10.02 -18.67 0.34
CA HIS A 316 -11.17 -18.56 -0.56
C HIS A 316 -11.37 -19.84 -1.36
N ILE A 317 -12.52 -20.46 -1.12
CA ILE A 317 -13.24 -21.22 -2.14
C ILE A 317 -13.97 -20.17 -2.96
N LEU A 318 -13.56 -19.96 -4.21
CA LEU A 318 -14.34 -19.15 -5.14
C LEU A 318 -15.45 -20.04 -5.70
N ASP A 319 -16.69 -19.68 -5.43
CA ASP A 319 -17.78 -20.19 -6.25
C ASP A 319 -17.56 -19.77 -7.72
N LEU A 320 -18.15 -20.51 -8.66
CA LEU A 320 -18.02 -20.21 -10.08
C LEU A 320 -18.42 -18.76 -10.36
N LEU A 321 -17.44 -17.97 -10.80
CA LEU A 321 -17.62 -16.55 -11.05
C LEU A 321 -18.20 -16.33 -12.45
N SER A 322 -19.09 -15.36 -12.59
CA SER A 322 -19.51 -14.84 -13.89
C SER A 322 -19.43 -13.32 -13.84
N HIS A 323 -18.54 -12.74 -14.65
CA HIS A 323 -18.35 -11.29 -14.66
C HIS A 323 -17.94 -10.76 -16.05
N PRO A 324 -18.66 -9.77 -16.62
CA PRO A 324 -18.49 -9.36 -18.01
C PRO A 324 -17.27 -8.47 -18.26
N SER A 325 -16.71 -7.81 -17.23
CA SER A 325 -15.59 -6.88 -17.38
C SER A 325 -14.30 -7.29 -16.69
N LEU A 326 -14.29 -8.39 -15.93
CA LEU A 326 -13.13 -8.76 -15.11
C LEU A 326 -11.98 -9.18 -16.02
N LYS A 327 -10.85 -8.45 -15.92
CA LYS A 327 -9.67 -8.66 -16.77
C LYS A 327 -8.52 -9.33 -16.05
N ARG A 328 -8.39 -9.10 -14.74
CA ARG A 328 -7.22 -9.48 -13.96
C ARG A 328 -7.62 -10.13 -12.64
N ILE A 329 -7.05 -11.30 -12.34
CA ILE A 329 -7.21 -11.97 -11.06
C ILE A 329 -5.84 -12.14 -10.40
N GLY A 330 -5.69 -11.61 -9.19
CA GLY A 330 -4.46 -11.69 -8.40
C GLY A 330 -4.66 -12.62 -7.21
N ILE A 331 -3.77 -13.60 -7.07
CA ILE A 331 -3.72 -14.53 -5.94
C ILE A 331 -2.53 -14.12 -5.08
N PHE A 332 -2.84 -13.49 -3.94
CA PHE A 332 -1.84 -12.93 -3.04
C PHE A 332 -1.73 -13.81 -1.79
N PRO A 333 -0.54 -13.96 -1.20
CA PRO A 333 -0.37 -14.78 -0.01
C PRO A 333 -0.98 -14.09 1.20
N ILE A 334 -1.39 -14.89 2.19
CA ILE A 334 -1.83 -14.45 3.51
C ILE A 334 -0.76 -13.63 4.24
N SER A 335 0.50 -14.01 4.07
CA SER A 335 1.66 -13.33 4.63
C SER A 335 2.73 -13.23 3.56
N GLU A 336 3.37 -12.07 3.48
CA GLU A 336 4.52 -11.85 2.61
C GLU A 336 5.84 -12.32 3.28
N ASP A 337 5.81 -12.59 4.58
CA ASP A 337 6.96 -13.13 5.31
C ASP A 337 7.26 -14.56 4.88
N PRO A 338 8.55 -14.94 4.71
CA PRO A 338 8.92 -16.30 4.33
C PRO A 338 8.42 -17.30 5.36
N VAL A 339 7.67 -18.32 4.92
CA VAL A 339 7.19 -19.40 5.80
C VAL A 339 7.77 -20.73 5.31
N GLY A 340 8.66 -21.31 6.11
CA GLY A 340 9.18 -22.66 5.89
C GLY A 340 8.26 -23.69 6.54
N VAL A 341 7.75 -24.64 5.76
CA VAL A 341 6.94 -25.77 6.25
C VAL A 341 7.40 -27.08 5.62
N PRO A 342 7.25 -28.23 6.31
CA PRO A 342 7.46 -29.54 5.72
C PRO A 342 6.65 -29.75 4.43
N GLN A 343 7.23 -30.46 3.46
CA GLN A 343 6.62 -30.71 2.16
C GLN A 343 5.19 -31.28 2.21
N PRO A 344 4.84 -32.22 3.10
CA PRO A 344 3.46 -32.71 3.20
C PRO A 344 2.47 -31.62 3.62
N ILE A 345 2.88 -30.71 4.51
CA ILE A 345 2.06 -29.59 4.97
C ILE A 345 1.91 -28.58 3.84
N PHE A 346 2.99 -28.23 3.14
CA PHE A 346 2.93 -27.34 1.98
C PHE A 346 2.00 -27.91 0.90
N SER A 347 2.12 -29.19 0.60
CA SER A 347 1.30 -29.85 -0.42
C SER A 347 -0.19 -29.84 -0.06
N ALA A 348 -0.53 -30.15 1.20
CA ALA A 348 -1.91 -30.24 1.67
C ALA A 348 -2.59 -28.87 1.88
N TYR A 349 -1.87 -27.88 2.40
CA TYR A 349 -2.44 -26.59 2.81
C TYR A 349 -2.19 -25.46 1.82
N ILE A 350 -1.22 -25.61 0.91
CA ILE A 350 -0.91 -24.61 -0.11
C ILE A 350 -1.17 -25.14 -1.51
N MET A 351 -0.50 -26.21 -1.94
CA MET A 351 -0.61 -26.64 -3.35
C MET A 351 -2.00 -27.14 -3.71
N LYS A 352 -2.63 -27.96 -2.87
CA LYS A 352 -3.97 -28.49 -3.15
C LYS A 352 -5.04 -27.39 -3.19
N PRO A 353 -5.19 -26.50 -2.20
CA PRO A 353 -6.17 -25.42 -2.28
C PRO A 353 -5.87 -24.43 -3.42
N LEU A 354 -4.59 -24.22 -3.76
CA LEU A 354 -4.23 -23.37 -4.90
C LEU A 354 -4.65 -24.00 -6.23
N GLU A 355 -4.49 -25.32 -6.37
CA GLU A 355 -4.99 -26.06 -7.52
C GLU A 355 -6.51 -25.94 -7.64
N ASP A 356 -7.24 -26.14 -6.54
CA ASP A 356 -8.71 -26.03 -6.50
C ASP A 356 -9.17 -24.62 -6.88
N LEU A 357 -8.50 -23.59 -6.36
CA LEU A 357 -8.75 -22.19 -6.70
C LEU A 357 -8.53 -21.91 -8.20
N LEU A 358 -7.44 -22.42 -8.78
CA LEU A 358 -7.16 -22.23 -10.21
C LEU A 358 -8.18 -22.96 -11.09
N CYS A 359 -8.66 -24.15 -10.69
CA CYS A 359 -9.76 -24.84 -11.35
C CYS A 359 -11.04 -23.99 -11.34
N GLN A 360 -11.41 -23.43 -10.19
CA GLN A 360 -12.58 -22.56 -10.06
C GLN A 360 -12.49 -21.33 -10.96
N ILE A 361 -11.32 -20.67 -11.02
CA ILE A 361 -11.11 -19.51 -11.90
C ILE A 361 -11.19 -19.93 -13.37
N ASP A 362 -10.68 -21.11 -13.74
CA ASP A 362 -10.72 -21.60 -15.10
C ASP A 362 -12.14 -21.97 -15.57
N GLU A 363 -12.93 -22.58 -14.71
CA GLU A 363 -14.34 -22.95 -14.95
C GLU A 363 -15.29 -21.73 -14.93
N SER A 364 -14.83 -20.58 -14.43
CA SER A 364 -15.60 -19.35 -14.35
C SER A 364 -15.85 -18.70 -15.73
N GLN A 365 -17.00 -18.03 -15.87
CA GLN A 365 -17.41 -17.30 -17.08
C GLN A 365 -16.82 -15.88 -17.09
N LEU A 366 -15.56 -15.78 -17.46
CA LEU A 366 -14.78 -14.53 -17.45
C LEU A 366 -14.28 -14.19 -18.87
N PRO A 367 -15.15 -13.71 -19.77
CA PRO A 367 -14.84 -13.57 -21.20
C PRO A 367 -13.74 -12.53 -21.52
N LYS A 368 -13.43 -11.62 -20.58
CA LYS A 368 -12.40 -10.59 -20.74
C LYS A 368 -11.15 -10.85 -19.88
N LEU A 369 -11.05 -12.01 -19.25
CA LEU A 369 -9.88 -12.36 -18.46
C LEU A 369 -8.66 -12.36 -19.39
N THR A 370 -7.64 -11.59 -19.03
CA THR A 370 -6.39 -11.45 -19.79
C THR A 370 -5.17 -11.80 -18.94
N GLN A 371 -5.31 -11.82 -17.61
CA GLN A 371 -4.21 -12.07 -16.70
C GLN A 371 -4.67 -12.76 -15.41
N VAL A 372 -3.94 -13.80 -15.04
CA VAL A 372 -3.95 -14.42 -13.71
C VAL A 372 -2.54 -14.30 -13.14
N ARG A 373 -2.40 -13.69 -11.97
CA ARG A 373 -1.10 -13.51 -11.32
C ARG A 373 -1.07 -14.22 -9.99
N ILE A 374 0.00 -14.97 -9.73
CA ILE A 374 0.32 -15.47 -8.39
C ILE A 374 1.49 -14.67 -7.83
N ARG A 375 1.26 -13.95 -6.73
CA ARG A 375 2.33 -13.25 -6.01
C ARG A 375 3.08 -14.29 -5.17
N ASN A 376 4.03 -14.98 -5.80
CA ASN A 376 4.86 -16.05 -5.24
C ASN A 376 5.91 -15.55 -4.23
N ILE A 377 5.44 -14.97 -3.13
CA ILE A 377 6.22 -14.58 -1.95
C ILE A 377 5.60 -15.16 -0.69
N GLY A 378 6.30 -15.05 0.42
CA GLY A 378 5.86 -15.53 1.73
C GLY A 378 5.32 -16.96 1.69
N THR A 379 4.05 -17.17 2.03
CA THR A 379 3.44 -18.52 2.02
C THR A 379 3.31 -19.15 0.64
N LEU A 380 3.42 -18.37 -0.43
CA LEU A 380 3.40 -18.83 -1.82
C LEU A 380 4.80 -18.84 -2.46
N ALA A 381 5.88 -18.59 -1.70
CA ALA A 381 7.23 -18.53 -2.26
C ALA A 381 7.65 -19.87 -2.92
N ASN A 382 7.37 -21.00 -2.29
CA ASN A 382 7.85 -22.32 -2.72
C ASN A 382 7.05 -22.92 -3.89
N ILE A 383 6.05 -22.25 -4.46
CA ILE A 383 5.32 -22.78 -5.62
C ILE A 383 6.24 -22.96 -6.85
N THR A 384 7.35 -22.21 -6.89
CA THR A 384 8.37 -22.29 -7.94
C THR A 384 9.12 -23.62 -7.92
N GLU A 385 9.12 -24.34 -6.80
CA GLU A 385 9.68 -25.69 -6.65
C GLU A 385 8.77 -26.77 -7.28
N HIS A 386 7.59 -26.38 -7.79
CA HIS A 386 6.61 -27.25 -8.43
C HIS A 386 6.43 -26.93 -9.94
N PRO A 387 7.47 -27.13 -10.78
CA PRO A 387 7.45 -26.67 -12.16
C PRO A 387 6.40 -27.37 -13.04
N LEU A 388 6.09 -28.65 -12.79
CA LEU A 388 5.03 -29.37 -13.52
C LEU A 388 3.65 -28.76 -13.29
N PHE A 389 3.38 -28.31 -12.05
CA PHE A 389 2.13 -27.62 -11.71
C PHE A 389 2.03 -26.29 -12.47
N LEU A 390 3.09 -25.48 -12.43
CA LEU A 390 3.13 -24.18 -13.10
C LEU A 390 3.04 -24.32 -14.62
N GLN A 391 3.75 -25.28 -15.21
CA GLN A 391 3.73 -25.53 -16.65
C GLN A 391 2.34 -25.97 -17.14
N ARG A 392 1.66 -26.84 -16.38
CA ARG A 392 0.30 -27.28 -16.70
C ARG A 392 -0.67 -26.10 -16.75
N TRP A 393 -0.64 -25.24 -15.72
CA TRP A 393 -1.50 -24.06 -15.65
C TRP A 393 -1.14 -23.01 -16.69
N TRP A 394 0.15 -22.77 -16.92
CA TRP A 394 0.61 -21.88 -17.97
C TRP A 394 0.08 -22.30 -19.34
N LYS A 395 0.27 -23.57 -19.75
CA LYS A 395 -0.24 -24.09 -21.03
C LYS A 395 -1.76 -23.93 -21.15
N ARG A 396 -2.49 -24.20 -20.07
CA ARG A 396 -3.96 -24.07 -20.04
C ARG A 396 -4.41 -22.64 -20.27
N TRP A 397 -3.83 -21.68 -19.53
CA TRP A 397 -4.15 -20.26 -19.67
C TRP A 397 -3.68 -19.66 -21.00
N ASP A 398 -2.49 -20.04 -21.46
CA ASP A 398 -1.92 -19.60 -22.73
C ASP A 398 -2.80 -20.02 -23.93
N SER A 399 -3.35 -21.24 -23.91
CA SER A 399 -4.31 -21.70 -24.93
C SER A 399 -5.59 -20.85 -25.04
N ARG A 400 -5.90 -20.05 -24.01
CA ARG A 400 -7.02 -19.10 -23.95
C ARG A 400 -6.59 -17.65 -24.21
N GLY A 401 -5.29 -17.41 -24.47
CA GLY A 401 -4.71 -16.07 -24.57
C GLY A 401 -4.62 -15.32 -23.23
N VAL A 402 -4.67 -16.04 -22.10
CA VAL A 402 -4.59 -15.47 -20.75
C VAL A 402 -3.16 -15.59 -20.24
N ARG A 403 -2.58 -14.48 -19.79
CA ARG A 403 -1.25 -14.47 -19.17
C ARG A 403 -1.30 -15.11 -17.78
N PHE A 404 -0.32 -15.96 -17.48
CA PHE A 404 -0.12 -16.56 -16.16
C PHE A 404 1.25 -16.15 -15.62
N ASP A 405 1.24 -15.13 -14.75
CA ASP A 405 2.44 -14.40 -14.33
C ASP A 405 2.77 -14.61 -12.84
N ASP A 406 4.05 -14.42 -12.51
CA ASP A 406 4.59 -14.38 -11.15
C ASP A 406 4.46 -13.00 -10.47
N LYS A 407 5.03 -12.85 -9.27
CA LYS A 407 5.03 -11.60 -8.50
C LYS A 407 5.61 -10.40 -9.27
N ASP A 408 6.59 -10.63 -10.14
CA ASP A 408 7.32 -9.62 -10.90
C ASP A 408 6.65 -9.34 -12.26
N GLY A 409 5.51 -10.00 -12.54
CA GLY A 409 4.80 -9.87 -13.80
C GLY A 409 5.44 -10.66 -14.95
N GLN A 410 6.38 -11.56 -14.64
CA GLN A 410 6.99 -12.44 -15.63
C GLN A 410 6.14 -13.70 -15.83
N PRO A 411 5.96 -14.18 -17.08
CA PRO A 411 5.23 -15.41 -17.33
C PRO A 411 5.98 -16.62 -16.75
N PHE A 412 5.24 -17.59 -16.19
CA PHE A 412 5.83 -18.82 -15.66
C PHE A 412 6.44 -19.77 -16.72
N ASN A 413 6.50 -19.39 -18.00
CA ASN A 413 7.01 -20.22 -19.10
C ASN A 413 8.55 -20.38 -19.10
N LEU A 414 9.28 -19.56 -18.34
CA LEU A 414 10.74 -19.44 -18.40
C LEU A 414 11.51 -20.47 -17.56
N VAL A 415 10.85 -21.33 -16.78
CA VAL A 415 11.57 -22.19 -15.81
C VAL A 415 12.25 -23.42 -16.46
N TYR A 416 12.00 -23.72 -17.74
CA TYR A 416 12.48 -24.97 -18.38
C TYR A 416 13.56 -24.84 -19.46
N SER A 417 14.08 -23.66 -19.78
CA SER A 417 15.04 -23.51 -20.89
C SER A 417 16.50 -23.85 -20.56
N GLY A 418 16.81 -24.28 -19.33
CA GLY A 418 18.20 -24.47 -18.89
C GLY A 418 18.84 -25.85 -19.15
N ASN A 419 18.07 -26.95 -19.10
CA ASN A 419 18.66 -28.31 -19.07
C ASN A 419 18.10 -29.33 -20.08
N ASP A 420 17.00 -29.02 -20.79
CA ASP A 420 16.42 -29.99 -21.75
C ASP A 420 17.06 -29.97 -23.15
N SER A 421 17.94 -29.01 -23.45
CA SER A 421 18.73 -29.04 -24.69
C SER A 421 19.72 -30.21 -24.75
N VAL A 422 20.04 -30.82 -23.60
CA VAL A 422 20.90 -32.02 -23.52
C VAL A 422 20.10 -33.31 -23.75
N LEU A 423 18.79 -33.32 -23.47
CA LEU A 423 17.95 -34.51 -23.70
C LEU A 423 17.37 -34.58 -25.12
N ASP A 424 17.14 -33.43 -25.76
CA ASP A 424 16.71 -33.38 -27.17
C ASP A 424 17.85 -33.64 -28.17
N SER A 425 19.12 -33.56 -27.74
CA SER A 425 20.28 -33.95 -28.56
C SER A 425 20.58 -35.46 -28.51
N VAL A 426 20.00 -36.21 -27.57
CA VAL A 426 20.16 -37.68 -27.44
C VAL A 426 19.00 -38.46 -28.11
N ARG A 427 17.93 -37.76 -28.54
CA ARG A 427 16.74 -38.38 -29.14
C ARG A 427 16.57 -38.20 -30.66
N ARG A 428 17.60 -37.72 -31.36
CA ARG A 428 17.62 -37.76 -32.83
C ARG A 428 18.55 -38.89 -33.31
N PRO A 429 18.03 -40.01 -33.83
CA PRO A 429 18.84 -40.99 -34.55
C PRO A 429 19.40 -40.43 -35.86
#